data_AF-A0A1G7A2I9-F1
#
_entry.id   AF-A0A1G7A2I9-F1
#
_cell.length_a   1.000
_cell.length_b   1.000
_cell.length_c   1.000
_cell.angle_alpha   90.00
_cell.angle_beta   90.00
_cell.angle_gamma   90.00
#
_symmetry.space_group_name_H-M   'P 1'
#
loop_
_entity.id
_entity.type
_entity.pdbx_description
1 polymer ?
#
loop_
_entity_poly.entity_id
_entity_poly.type
_entity_poly.pdbx_seq_one_letter_code
_entity_poly.pdbx_strand_id
1 'polypeptide(L)' 'MNAVIKDLPPDDLRQELHGLAERLPEGATWADVLEYARFRAAVDAGIAAADRGEFASDQDVHQEFAKWGIDIES' A
#
# COMPACT_ATOMS: atom_id res chain seq x y z
N MET A 1 18.03 -19.63 1.44
CA MET A 1 17.97 -18.63 0.35
C MET A 1 16.50 -18.26 0.15
N ASN A 2 16.04 -17.12 0.69
CA ASN A 2 14.71 -16.57 0.40
C ASN A 2 14.91 -15.25 -0.35
N ALA A 3 15.08 -15.35 -1.67
CA ALA A 3 15.21 -14.21 -2.57
C ALA A 3 14.03 -14.12 -3.55
N VAL A 4 12.93 -14.84 -3.30
CA VAL A 4 11.82 -14.96 -4.26
C VAL A 4 10.85 -13.77 -4.22
N ILE A 5 10.95 -12.88 -3.23
CA ILE A 5 10.10 -11.67 -3.18
C ILE A 5 10.72 -10.50 -3.98
N LYS A 6 11.99 -10.59 -4.43
CA LYS A 6 12.73 -9.42 -4.93
C LYS A 6 12.46 -9.03 -6.39
N ASP A 7 11.91 -9.92 -7.22
CA ASP A 7 11.92 -9.74 -8.68
C ASP A 7 10.57 -10.00 -9.37
N LEU A 8 9.42 -9.69 -8.75
CA LEU A 8 8.22 -9.53 -9.57
C LEU A 8 8.45 -8.31 -10.47
N PRO A 9 8.51 -8.47 -11.81
CA PRO A 9 8.52 -7.30 -12.68
C PRO A 9 7.28 -6.47 -12.34
N PRO A 10 7.35 -5.13 -12.33
CA PRO A 10 6.12 -4.35 -12.23
C PRO A 10 5.25 -4.83 -13.39
N ASP A 11 4.12 -5.44 -13.08
CA ASP A 11 3.13 -5.76 -14.10
C ASP A 11 2.95 -4.49 -14.95
N ASP A 12 3.00 -4.59 -16.29
CA ASP A 12 2.74 -3.43 -17.15
C ASP A 12 1.43 -2.81 -16.65
N LEU A 13 1.35 -1.48 -16.53
CA LEU A 13 0.17 -0.79 -15.96
C LEU A 13 -1.14 -1.31 -16.56
N ARG A 14 -1.12 -1.74 -17.83
CA ARG A 14 -2.24 -2.42 -18.50
C ARG A 14 -2.65 -3.74 -17.85
N GLN A 15 -1.72 -4.62 -17.50
CA GLN A 15 -2.00 -5.88 -16.79
C GLN A 15 -2.55 -5.63 -15.40
N GLU A 16 -2.03 -4.65 -14.66
CA GLU A 16 -2.58 -4.31 -13.34
C GLU A 16 -4.00 -3.77 -13.43
N LEU A 17 -4.27 -2.88 -14.39
CA LEU A 17 -5.60 -2.35 -14.63
C LEU A 17 -6.57 -3.46 -15.06
N HIS A 18 -6.12 -4.40 -15.88
CA HIS A 18 -6.92 -5.57 -16.25
C HIS A 18 -7.24 -6.43 -15.02
N GLY A 19 -6.24 -6.74 -14.19
CA GLY A 19 -6.44 -7.49 -12.94
C GLY A 19 -7.29 -6.73 -11.90
N LEU A 20 -7.27 -5.41 -11.88
CA LEU A 20 -8.21 -4.61 -11.10
C LEU A 20 -9.63 -4.80 -11.63
N ALA A 21 -9.85 -4.64 -12.94
CA ALA A 21 -11.16 -4.77 -13.56
C ALA A 21 -11.83 -6.12 -13.25
N GLU A 22 -11.07 -7.23 -13.28
CA GLU A 22 -11.57 -8.57 -12.96
C GLU A 22 -11.95 -8.76 -11.48
N ARG A 23 -11.44 -7.92 -10.57
CA ARG A 23 -11.67 -8.03 -9.11
C ARG A 23 -12.68 -7.02 -8.58
N LEU A 24 -13.09 -6.05 -9.38
CA LEU A 24 -14.07 -5.05 -8.95
C LEU A 24 -15.40 -5.73 -8.62
N PRO A 25 -16.02 -5.41 -7.48
CA PRO A 25 -17.34 -5.93 -7.17
C PRO A 25 -18.39 -5.41 -8.16
N GLU A 26 -19.48 -6.14 -8.29
CA GLU A 26 -20.63 -5.67 -9.08
C GLU A 26 -21.16 -4.35 -8.49
N GLY A 27 -21.30 -3.34 -9.33
CA GLY A 27 -21.70 -1.99 -8.91
C GLY A 27 -20.55 -1.08 -8.45
N ALA A 28 -19.30 -1.51 -8.56
CA ALA A 28 -18.15 -0.63 -8.36
C ALA A 28 -18.25 0.63 -9.23
N THR A 29 -17.83 1.74 -8.66
CA THR A 29 -17.85 3.07 -9.26
C THR A 29 -16.45 3.54 -9.62
N TRP A 30 -16.37 4.65 -10.35
CA TRP A 30 -15.09 5.31 -10.58
C TRP A 30 -14.40 5.76 -9.29
N ALA A 31 -15.15 6.05 -8.22
CA ALA A 31 -14.56 6.44 -6.95
C ALA A 31 -13.73 5.29 -6.35
N ASP A 32 -14.21 4.05 -6.46
CA ASP A 32 -13.52 2.86 -5.97
C ASP A 32 -12.22 2.60 -6.75
N VAL A 33 -12.26 2.80 -8.07
CA VAL A 33 -11.06 2.71 -8.93
C VAL A 33 -10.02 3.77 -8.56
N LEU A 34 -10.47 5.01 -8.35
CA LEU A 34 -9.63 6.12 -7.90
C LEU A 34 -9.02 5.85 -6.52
N GLU A 35 -9.78 5.27 -5.60
CA GLU A 35 -9.30 4.87 -4.28
C GLU A 35 -8.21 3.80 -4.38
N TYR A 36 -8.43 2.75 -5.17
CA TYR A 36 -7.41 1.72 -5.42
C TYR A 36 -6.13 2.32 -5.99
N ALA A 37 -6.23 3.21 -6.98
CA ALA A 37 -5.06 3.84 -7.58
C ALA A 37 -4.27 4.70 -6.57
N ARG A 38 -4.99 5.44 -5.71
CA ARG A 38 -4.36 6.23 -4.63
C ARG A 38 -3.70 5.34 -3.59
N PHE A 39 -4.36 4.26 -3.19
CA PHE A 39 -3.80 3.28 -2.27
C PHE A 39 -2.51 2.69 -2.83
N ARG A 40 -2.51 2.26 -4.10
CA ARG A 40 -1.32 1.70 -4.74
C ARG A 40 -0.16 2.71 -4.78
N ALA A 41 -0.43 3.96 -5.15
CA ALA A 41 0.59 5.01 -5.15
C ALA A 41 1.17 5.25 -3.75
N ALA A 42 0.34 5.20 -2.70
CA ALA A 42 0.81 5.33 -1.32
C ALA A 42 1.67 4.15 -0.88
N VAL A 43 1.32 2.92 -1.27
CA VAL A 43 2.13 1.71 -1.02
C VAL A 43 3.49 1.82 -1.71
N ASP A 44 3.52 2.17 -3.00
CA ASP A 44 4.77 2.29 -3.74
C ASP A 44 5.68 3.39 -3.16
N ALA A 45 5.09 4.51 -2.72
CA ALA A 45 5.82 5.57 -2.01
C ALA A 45 6.39 5.08 -0.67
N GLY A 46 5.62 4.29 0.08
CA GLY A 46 6.05 3.69 1.35
C GLY A 46 7.19 2.69 1.17
N ILE A 47 7.11 1.82 0.15
CA ILE A 47 8.19 0.89 -0.22
C ILE A 47 9.46 1.68 -0.56
N ALA A 48 9.35 2.71 -1.40
CA ALA A 48 10.49 3.54 -1.77
C ALA A 48 11.12 4.28 -0.58
N ALA A 49 10.32 4.71 0.41
CA ALA A 49 10.80 5.31 1.65
C ALA A 49 11.53 4.27 2.53
N ALA A 50 10.95 3.09 2.70
CA ALA A 50 11.55 1.99 3.45
C ALA A 50 12.89 1.53 2.85
N ASP A 51 13.00 1.46 1.52
CA ASP A 51 14.24 1.14 0.82
C ASP A 51 15.35 2.18 1.08
N ARG A 52 14.99 3.42 1.41
CA ARG A 52 15.92 4.48 1.84
C ARG A 52 16.19 4.50 3.35
N GLY A 53 15.57 3.59 4.11
CA GLY A 53 15.66 3.53 5.57
C GLY A 53 14.81 4.59 6.28
N GLU A 54 13.88 5.24 5.58
CA GLU A 54 12.97 6.24 6.12
C GLU A 54 11.75 5.56 6.76
N PHE A 55 11.97 4.95 7.93
CA PHE A 55 10.90 4.38 8.74
C PHE A 55 10.34 5.42 9.73
N ALA A 56 9.05 5.31 10.05
CA ALA A 56 8.48 5.99 11.19
C ALA A 56 9.21 5.56 12.47
N SER A 57 9.48 6.50 13.38
CA SER A 57 10.00 6.16 14.70
C SER A 57 8.91 5.52 15.56
N ASP A 58 9.30 4.83 16.64
CA ASP A 58 8.33 4.26 17.61
C ASP A 58 7.34 5.33 18.10
N GLN A 59 7.85 6.54 18.37
CA GLN A 59 7.02 7.67 18.78
C GLN A 59 6.01 8.07 17.68
N ASP A 60 6.42 8.10 16.41
CA ASP A 60 5.51 8.43 15.30
C ASP A 60 4.40 7.38 15.19
N VAL A 61 4.74 6.10 15.39
CA VAL A 61 3.77 5.00 15.42
C VAL A 61 2.80 5.17 16.59
N HIS A 62 3.28 5.39 17.82
CA HIS A 62 2.40 5.65 18.97
C HIS A 62 1.45 6.83 18.74
N GLN A 63 1.95 7.94 18.21
CA GLN A 63 1.14 9.12 17.96
C GLN A 63 0.06 8.88 16.90
N GLU A 64 0.37 8.12 15.84
CA GLU A 64 -0.61 7.83 14.80
C GLU A 64 -1.74 6.95 15.34
N PHE A 65 -1.41 5.90 16.10
CA PHE A 65 -2.41 4.98 16.66
C PHE A 65 -3.23 5.61 17.79
N ALA A 66 -2.65 6.52 18.58
CA ALA A 66 -3.37 7.28 19.59
C ALA A 66 -4.52 8.12 19.00
N LYS A 67 -4.42 8.59 17.74
CA LYS A 67 -5.52 9.30 17.05
C LYS A 67 -6.78 8.45 16.91
N TRP A 68 -6.61 7.13 16.91
CA TRP A 68 -7.69 6.14 16.82
C TRP A 68 -8.06 5.56 18.19
N GLY A 69 -7.51 6.10 19.29
CA GLY A 69 -7.76 5.63 20.65
C GLY A 69 -7.13 4.29 20.98
N ILE A 70 -6.17 3.83 20.17
CA ILE A 70 -5.43 2.58 20.40
C ILE A 70 -4.17 2.91 21.20
N ASP A 71 -4.07 2.32 22.39
CA ASP A 71 -2.85 2.36 23.19
C ASP A 71 -1.99 1.13 22.83
N ILE A 72 -0.76 1.39 22.37
CA ILE A 72 0.20 0.34 22.02
C ILE A 72 1.18 0.23 23.19
N GLU A 73 1.02 -0.79 24.03
CA GLU A 73 2.01 -1.09 25.06
C GLU A 73 3.31 -1.59 24.39
N SER A 74 4.44 -0.98 24.77
CA SER A 74 5.79 -1.26 24.24
C SER A 74 6.41 -2.55 24.79
#